data_AF-A0A1C3REK4-F1
#
_entry.id   AF-A0A1C3REK4-F1
#
_cell.length_a   1.000
_cell.length_b   1.000
_cell.length_c   1.000
_cell.angle_alpha   90.00
_cell.angle_beta   90.00
_cell.angle_gamma   90.00
#
_symmetry.space_group_name_H-M   'P 1'
#
loop_
_entity.id
_entity.type
_entity.pdbx_description
1 polymer ?
#
loop_
_entity_poly.entity_id
_entity_poly.type
_entity_poly.pdbx_seq_one_letter_code
_entity_poly.pdbx_strand_id
1 'polypeptide(L)'
;MSLSSQSRTTFLTILAFGALIALFIQTIVVSGFSLLPVVLIVLTSVCLFLLLSSGESAASCAGMDEVTRVCHEIDKGNFEARITSVSSGKTQELYDAVNAAIDRTDAFVRESAAAMEYVADKKYFRRIFERGMTGAFLKASRDINGSIHNLSEMQRSSIELQGKVHEVVGRVVENSNSIVQEAESMGGKIDKSSSGTIEVADSAFETSQSITLVAAATEELTSSVAEITRQVSYASETSKTAMDNVESIQSDITMLSDEAKNIGEVIQLISDIAAKTNLLALNATVEASRAGEAGKGFAVVAAEVKNLADQTSKATDKIAEQIGNIQEATDGVVHKSRDISRTIHEINEVSAAIAAAVEEQGAATSDISTKVSHVADQSTKVSDRIGDIAQASAGSYAGAIAVIWAAGDQIEPVEELNTDLKTFFKML
;
A
#
# COMPACT_ATOMS: atom_id res chain seq x y z
N MET A 1 43.50 -96.98 -19.22
CA MET A 1 44.61 -96.59 -20.11
C MET A 1 44.40 -97.24 -21.46
N SER A 2 43.55 -96.64 -22.29
CA SER A 2 43.38 -97.00 -23.70
C SER A 2 44.49 -96.34 -24.48
N LEU A 3 45.45 -97.12 -24.96
CA LEU A 3 46.55 -96.64 -25.80
C LEU A 3 45.99 -95.89 -27.01
N SER A 4 46.53 -94.68 -27.25
CA SER A 4 46.11 -93.77 -28.32
C SER A 4 46.22 -94.46 -29.68
N SER A 5 45.39 -94.02 -30.65
CA SER A 5 45.39 -94.50 -32.05
C SER A 5 46.80 -94.65 -32.62
N GLN A 6 47.68 -93.70 -32.28
CA GLN A 6 49.08 -93.65 -32.68
C GLN A 6 49.95 -94.79 -32.12
N SER A 7 49.65 -95.26 -30.90
CA SER A 7 50.30 -96.43 -30.30
C SER A 7 49.79 -97.73 -30.91
N ARG A 8 48.51 -97.81 -31.31
CA ARG A 8 47.96 -98.99 -31.98
C ARG A 8 48.52 -99.15 -33.39
N THR A 9 48.67 -98.06 -34.13
CA THR A 9 49.26 -98.09 -35.47
C THR A 9 50.75 -98.43 -35.42
N THR A 10 51.53 -97.84 -34.50
CA THR A 10 52.94 -98.20 -34.31
C THR A 10 53.12 -99.65 -33.80
N PHE A 11 52.23 -100.15 -32.96
CA PHE A 11 52.29 -101.54 -32.51
C PHE A 11 51.94 -102.53 -33.63
N LEU A 12 50.93 -102.24 -34.45
CA LEU A 12 50.55 -103.04 -35.63
C LEU A 12 51.65 -103.05 -36.70
N THR A 13 52.35 -101.92 -36.92
CA THR A 13 53.46 -101.87 -37.88
C THR A 13 54.66 -102.68 -37.41
N ILE A 14 55.00 -102.65 -36.12
CA ILE A 14 56.06 -103.49 -35.54
C ILE A 14 55.72 -104.98 -35.66
N LEU A 15 54.46 -105.37 -35.40
CA LEU A 15 53.99 -106.74 -35.52
C LEU A 15 54.00 -107.25 -36.98
N ALA A 16 53.59 -106.40 -37.93
CA ALA A 16 53.64 -106.69 -39.36
C ALA A 16 55.10 -106.82 -39.86
N PHE A 17 56.01 -105.97 -39.36
CA PHE A 17 57.43 -106.04 -39.68
C PHE A 17 58.07 -107.34 -39.13
N GLY A 18 57.69 -107.73 -37.91
CA GLY A 18 58.11 -109.01 -37.31
C GLY A 18 57.63 -110.24 -38.09
N ALA A 19 56.38 -110.24 -38.57
CA ALA A 19 55.84 -111.32 -39.40
C ALA A 19 56.51 -111.43 -40.77
N LEU A 20 56.88 -110.29 -41.38
CA LEU A 20 57.61 -110.25 -42.66
C LEU A 20 59.05 -110.76 -42.53
N ILE A 21 59.74 -110.48 -41.42
CA ILE A 21 61.08 -111.04 -41.14
C ILE A 21 61.00 -112.56 -40.93
N ALA A 22 59.95 -113.06 -40.28
CA ALA A 22 59.76 -114.51 -40.11
C ALA A 22 59.56 -115.22 -41.46
N LEU A 23 58.75 -114.64 -42.36
CA LEU A 23 58.57 -115.13 -43.74
C LEU A 23 59.87 -115.06 -44.56
N PHE A 24 60.70 -114.04 -44.34
CA PHE A 24 62.02 -113.86 -44.97
C PHE A 24 63.02 -114.96 -44.56
N ILE A 25 63.06 -115.35 -43.28
CA ILE A 25 63.91 -116.46 -42.82
C ILE A 25 63.44 -117.78 -43.42
N GLN A 26 62.12 -118.00 -43.53
CA GLN A 26 61.55 -119.24 -44.05
C GLN A 26 61.81 -119.44 -45.57
N THR A 27 61.87 -118.34 -46.34
CA THR A 27 62.17 -118.41 -47.79
C THR A 27 63.65 -118.60 -48.11
N ILE A 28 64.57 -118.14 -47.24
CA ILE A 28 66.02 -118.39 -47.38
C ILE A 28 66.38 -119.88 -47.18
N VAL A 29 65.65 -120.58 -46.30
CA VAL A 29 65.97 -121.98 -45.94
C VAL A 29 65.45 -123.00 -46.97
N VAL A 30 64.36 -122.70 -47.68
CA VAL A 30 63.67 -123.67 -48.56
C VAL A 30 64.06 -123.56 -50.04
N SER A 31 64.57 -122.41 -50.46
CA SER A 31 64.82 -122.12 -51.88
C SER A 31 66.15 -121.40 -52.05
N GLY A 32 67.11 -122.06 -52.71
CA GLY A 32 68.40 -121.47 -53.06
C GLY A 32 68.25 -120.07 -53.65
N PHE A 33 69.15 -119.19 -53.22
CA PHE A 33 69.15 -117.74 -53.39
C PHE A 33 68.60 -117.25 -54.76
N SER A 34 67.40 -116.65 -54.76
CA SER A 34 66.87 -115.89 -55.90
C SER A 34 66.53 -114.46 -55.46
N LEU A 35 66.90 -113.47 -56.28
CA LEU A 35 66.83 -112.03 -55.96
C LEU A 35 65.41 -111.42 -56.08
N LEU A 36 64.49 -112.10 -56.78
CA LEU A 36 63.15 -111.59 -57.09
C LEU A 36 62.22 -111.36 -55.87
N PRO A 37 62.12 -112.26 -54.87
CA PRO A 37 61.16 -112.09 -53.76
C PRO A 37 61.55 -110.98 -52.77
N VAL A 38 62.85 -110.65 -52.66
CA VAL A 38 63.34 -109.60 -51.73
C VAL A 38 62.88 -108.21 -52.15
N VAL A 39 62.90 -107.93 -53.45
CA VAL A 39 62.50 -106.63 -54.01
C VAL A 39 61.01 -106.36 -53.80
N LEU A 40 60.15 -107.38 -53.89
CA LEU A 40 58.70 -107.25 -53.77
C LEU A 40 58.25 -106.90 -52.33
N ILE A 41 58.94 -107.43 -51.32
CA ILE A 41 58.61 -107.18 -49.90
C ILE A 41 59.00 -105.76 -49.47
N VAL A 42 60.16 -105.27 -49.93
CA VAL A 42 60.59 -103.89 -49.61
C VAL A 42 59.67 -102.87 -50.28
N LEU A 43 59.29 -103.11 -51.55
CA LEU A 43 58.35 -102.24 -52.27
C LEU A 43 56.96 -102.17 -51.61
N THR A 44 56.43 -103.29 -51.13
CA THR A 44 55.14 -103.31 -50.44
C THR A 44 55.20 -102.63 -49.06
N SER A 45 56.31 -102.78 -48.33
CA SER A 45 56.52 -102.14 -47.03
C SER A 45 56.65 -100.61 -47.15
N VAL A 46 57.40 -100.12 -48.15
CA VAL A 46 57.55 -98.69 -48.42
C VAL A 46 56.23 -98.08 -48.92
N CYS A 47 55.49 -98.78 -49.79
CA CYS A 47 54.15 -98.36 -50.20
C CYS A 47 53.19 -98.27 -49.02
N LEU A 48 53.21 -99.22 -48.08
CA LEU A 48 52.34 -99.20 -46.90
C LEU A 48 52.71 -98.06 -45.94
N PHE A 49 54.00 -97.77 -45.76
CA PHE A 49 54.45 -96.62 -44.94
C PHE A 49 54.04 -95.28 -45.57
N LEU A 50 54.22 -95.11 -46.89
CA LEU A 50 53.79 -93.91 -47.62
C LEU A 50 52.25 -93.74 -47.63
N LEU A 51 51.49 -94.84 -47.68
CA LEU A 51 50.02 -94.82 -47.56
C LEU A 51 49.54 -94.45 -46.15
N LEU A 52 50.24 -94.88 -45.10
CA LEU A 52 49.90 -94.51 -43.72
C LEU A 52 50.31 -93.07 -43.38
N SER A 53 51.47 -92.59 -43.84
CA SER A 53 51.92 -91.21 -43.60
C SER A 53 51.14 -90.18 -44.42
N SER A 54 50.66 -90.56 -45.61
CA SER A 54 49.75 -89.71 -46.40
C SER A 54 48.37 -89.57 -45.75
N GLY A 55 47.91 -90.60 -45.02
CA GLY A 55 46.68 -90.54 -44.22
C GLY A 55 46.72 -89.50 -43.09
N GLU A 56 47.82 -89.39 -42.35
CA GLU A 56 47.98 -88.37 -41.29
C GLU A 56 48.11 -86.94 -41.86
N SER A 57 48.77 -86.78 -43.02
CA SER A 57 48.92 -85.48 -43.69
C SER A 57 47.60 -84.99 -44.30
N ALA A 58 46.79 -85.89 -44.88
CA ALA A 58 45.47 -85.58 -45.42
C ALA A 58 44.47 -85.16 -44.33
N ALA A 59 44.50 -85.82 -43.16
CA ALA A 59 43.66 -85.47 -42.01
C ALA A 59 44.02 -84.08 -41.44
N SER A 60 45.31 -83.72 -41.39
CA SER A 60 45.74 -82.38 -40.96
C SER A 60 45.41 -81.28 -41.96
N CYS A 61 45.35 -81.59 -43.27
CA CYS A 61 44.99 -80.65 -44.32
C CYS A 61 43.48 -80.34 -44.32
N ALA A 62 42.64 -81.38 -44.22
CA ALA A 62 41.19 -81.24 -44.12
C ALA A 62 40.75 -80.41 -42.90
N GLY A 63 41.46 -80.58 -41.79
CA GLY A 63 41.24 -79.80 -40.58
C GLY A 63 41.62 -78.32 -40.70
N MET A 64 42.57 -77.97 -41.57
CA MET A 64 42.97 -76.58 -41.82
C MET A 64 42.04 -75.90 -42.83
N ASP A 65 41.49 -76.67 -43.77
CA ASP A 65 40.44 -76.21 -44.69
C ASP A 65 39.17 -75.81 -43.94
N GLU A 66 38.78 -76.54 -42.89
CA GLU A 66 37.66 -76.17 -42.02
C GLU A 66 37.90 -74.88 -41.25
N VAL A 67 39.09 -74.69 -40.66
CA VAL A 67 39.46 -73.42 -40.01
C VAL A 67 39.38 -72.27 -41.00
N THR A 68 39.92 -72.45 -42.21
CA THR A 68 39.88 -71.43 -43.28
C THR A 68 38.45 -71.09 -43.67
N ARG A 69 37.59 -72.11 -43.83
CA ARG A 69 36.15 -71.91 -44.10
C ARG A 69 35.47 -71.14 -42.98
N VAL A 70 35.69 -71.52 -41.72
CA VAL A 70 35.10 -70.84 -40.55
C VAL A 70 35.60 -69.40 -40.46
N CYS A 71 36.89 -69.15 -40.68
CA CYS A 71 37.44 -67.79 -40.77
C CYS A 71 36.79 -66.97 -41.89
N HIS A 72 36.50 -67.57 -43.05
CA HIS A 72 35.81 -66.89 -44.14
C HIS A 72 34.33 -66.61 -43.81
N GLU A 73 33.67 -67.47 -43.03
CA GLU A 73 32.32 -67.20 -42.54
C GLU A 73 32.30 -66.07 -41.49
N ILE A 74 33.27 -66.04 -40.58
CA ILE A 74 33.46 -64.91 -39.65
C ILE A 74 33.69 -63.60 -40.40
N ASP A 75 34.51 -63.61 -41.45
CA ASP A 75 34.80 -62.45 -42.31
C ASP A 75 33.53 -61.89 -42.98
N LYS A 76 32.56 -62.77 -43.30
CA LYS A 76 31.22 -62.38 -43.78
C LYS A 76 30.25 -61.94 -42.67
N GLY A 77 30.68 -61.95 -41.41
CA GLY A 77 29.85 -61.61 -40.25
C GLY A 77 29.00 -62.77 -39.70
N ASN A 78 29.21 -64.01 -40.16
CA ASN A 78 28.53 -65.19 -39.63
C ASN A 78 29.29 -65.77 -38.44
N PHE A 79 28.99 -65.26 -37.24
CA PHE A 79 29.57 -65.75 -35.99
C PHE A 79 28.87 -66.98 -35.41
N GLU A 80 27.99 -67.67 -36.15
CA GLU A 80 27.42 -68.98 -35.77
C GLU A 80 28.28 -70.15 -36.28
N ALA A 81 29.19 -69.90 -37.22
CA ALA A 81 30.12 -70.90 -37.73
C ALA A 81 31.05 -71.41 -36.61
N ARG A 82 31.24 -72.73 -36.51
CA ARG A 82 32.12 -73.38 -35.54
C ARG A 82 32.99 -74.42 -36.21
N ILE A 83 34.19 -74.58 -35.69
CA ILE A 83 35.03 -75.74 -36.03
C ILE A 83 34.49 -76.92 -35.22
N THR A 84 34.01 -77.95 -35.92
CA THR A 84 33.37 -79.11 -35.31
C THR A 84 34.25 -80.37 -35.33
N SER A 85 35.30 -80.36 -36.16
CA SER A 85 36.28 -81.44 -36.17
C SER A 85 37.03 -81.55 -34.84
N VAL A 86 37.29 -82.78 -34.42
CA VAL A 86 38.09 -83.08 -33.23
C VAL A 86 39.49 -83.49 -33.67
N SER A 87 40.50 -82.79 -33.16
CA SER A 87 41.91 -83.08 -33.38
C SER A 87 42.61 -83.39 -32.05
N SER A 88 43.93 -83.55 -32.07
CA SER A 88 44.72 -83.79 -30.86
C SER A 88 45.97 -82.91 -30.83
N GLY A 89 46.43 -82.56 -29.63
CA GLY A 89 47.59 -81.68 -29.44
C GLY A 89 47.30 -80.23 -29.87
N LYS A 90 48.30 -79.56 -30.47
CA LYS A 90 48.26 -78.13 -30.80
C LYS A 90 47.15 -77.72 -31.78
N THR A 91 46.70 -78.63 -32.63
CA THR A 91 45.62 -78.36 -33.59
C THR A 91 44.26 -78.24 -32.88
N GLN A 92 44.01 -79.02 -31.82
CA GLN A 92 42.80 -78.86 -31.00
C GLN A 92 42.84 -77.56 -30.21
N GLU A 93 44.02 -77.18 -29.68
CA GLU A 93 44.22 -75.89 -29.01
C GLU A 93 43.92 -74.71 -29.95
N LEU A 94 44.31 -74.81 -31.23
CA LEU A 94 43.96 -73.83 -32.26
C LEU A 94 42.44 -73.78 -32.50
N TYR A 95 41.75 -74.93 -32.59
CA TYR A 95 40.30 -74.98 -32.79
C TYR A 95 39.55 -74.35 -31.61
N ASP A 96 39.95 -74.67 -30.39
CA ASP A 96 39.36 -74.13 -29.17
C ASP A 96 39.63 -72.63 -29.07
N ALA A 97 40.83 -72.16 -29.44
CA ALA A 97 41.17 -70.74 -29.45
C ALA A 97 40.37 -69.95 -30.51
N VAL A 98 40.19 -70.51 -31.72
CA VAL A 98 39.36 -69.91 -32.78
C VAL A 98 37.89 -69.88 -32.35
N ASN A 99 37.33 -71.01 -31.90
CA ASN A 99 35.94 -71.05 -31.41
C ASN A 99 35.72 -70.09 -30.22
N ALA A 100 36.65 -70.00 -29.27
CA ALA A 100 36.55 -69.05 -28.16
C ALA A 100 36.64 -67.57 -28.62
N ALA A 101 37.40 -67.28 -29.68
CA ALA A 101 37.43 -65.96 -30.29
C ALA A 101 36.10 -65.64 -31.00
N ILE A 102 35.48 -66.62 -31.68
CA ILE A 102 34.14 -66.49 -32.28
C ILE A 102 33.11 -66.24 -31.20
N ASP A 103 33.08 -67.04 -30.13
CA ASP A 103 32.11 -66.92 -29.04
C ASP A 103 32.18 -65.54 -28.38
N ARG A 104 33.38 -65.01 -28.13
CA ARG A 104 33.56 -63.66 -27.58
C ARG A 104 33.11 -62.58 -28.55
N THR A 105 33.37 -62.76 -29.85
CA THR A 105 32.97 -61.78 -30.87
C THR A 105 31.46 -61.80 -31.07
N ASP A 106 30.83 -62.98 -31.16
CA ASP A 106 29.37 -63.14 -31.23
C ASP A 106 28.69 -62.53 -30.00
N ALA A 107 29.15 -62.89 -28.80
CA ALA A 107 28.59 -62.37 -27.55
C ALA A 107 28.72 -60.84 -27.48
N PHE A 108 29.85 -60.27 -27.89
CA PHE A 108 30.04 -58.82 -27.89
C PHE A 108 29.14 -58.13 -28.91
N VAL A 109 29.09 -58.62 -30.16
CA VAL A 109 28.25 -58.05 -31.23
C VAL A 109 26.78 -58.13 -30.84
N ARG A 110 26.31 -59.27 -30.35
CA ARG A 110 24.92 -59.48 -29.94
C ARG A 110 24.52 -58.59 -28.77
N GLU A 111 25.34 -58.55 -27.71
CA GLU A 111 25.05 -57.76 -26.52
C GLU A 111 25.16 -56.25 -26.80
N SER A 112 26.15 -55.80 -27.58
CA SER A 112 26.28 -54.40 -27.96
C SER A 112 25.15 -53.95 -28.89
N ALA A 113 24.76 -54.77 -29.87
CA ALA A 113 23.61 -54.48 -30.73
C ALA A 113 22.32 -54.34 -29.91
N ALA A 114 22.03 -55.29 -29.02
CA ALA A 114 20.85 -55.22 -28.16
C ALA A 114 20.88 -54.00 -27.21
N ALA A 115 22.03 -53.67 -26.63
CA ALA A 115 22.16 -52.49 -25.79
C ALA A 115 21.98 -51.19 -26.59
N MET A 116 22.52 -51.11 -27.80
CA MET A 116 22.40 -49.94 -28.69
C MET A 116 20.99 -49.78 -29.28
N GLU A 117 20.26 -50.88 -29.53
CA GLU A 117 18.85 -50.83 -29.94
C GLU A 117 18.00 -50.18 -28.84
N TYR A 118 18.21 -50.56 -27.58
CA TYR A 118 17.54 -49.92 -26.44
C TYR A 118 17.91 -48.44 -26.30
N VAL A 119 19.17 -48.08 -26.53
CA VAL A 119 19.61 -46.67 -26.56
C VAL A 119 18.94 -45.90 -27.70
N ALA A 120 18.80 -46.48 -28.89
CA ALA A 120 18.11 -45.87 -30.03
C ALA A 120 16.63 -45.59 -29.70
N ASP A 121 16.01 -46.45 -28.92
CA ASP A 121 14.66 -46.32 -28.35
C ASP A 121 14.57 -45.38 -27.13
N LYS A 122 15.65 -44.67 -26.76
CA LYS A 122 15.75 -43.84 -25.55
C LYS A 122 15.51 -44.60 -24.24
N LYS A 123 15.83 -45.90 -24.20
CA LYS A 123 15.73 -46.80 -23.04
C LYS A 123 17.13 -47.16 -22.53
N TYR A 124 17.57 -46.54 -21.43
CA TYR A 124 18.96 -46.66 -20.95
C TYR A 124 19.20 -47.72 -19.86
N PHE A 125 18.30 -48.69 -19.71
CA PHE A 125 18.41 -49.70 -18.65
C PHE A 125 19.09 -51.00 -19.08
N ARG A 126 19.17 -51.28 -20.39
CA ARG A 126 19.85 -52.49 -20.92
C ARG A 126 21.36 -52.24 -20.94
N ARG A 127 22.11 -53.12 -20.29
CA ARG A 127 23.59 -53.09 -20.24
C ARG A 127 24.16 -54.32 -20.93
N ILE A 128 25.37 -54.17 -21.48
CA ILE A 128 26.15 -55.29 -22.00
C ILE A 128 26.60 -56.14 -20.80
N PHE A 129 26.37 -57.44 -20.87
CA PHE A 129 26.88 -58.38 -19.89
C PHE A 129 28.42 -58.50 -19.98
N GLU A 130 29.13 -58.08 -18.94
CA GLU A 130 30.59 -58.10 -18.89
C GLU A 130 31.19 -59.51 -18.65
N ARG A 131 30.39 -60.47 -18.17
CA ARG A 131 30.85 -61.80 -17.80
C ARG A 131 31.26 -62.60 -19.04
N GLY A 132 32.52 -63.01 -19.12
CA GLY A 132 33.09 -63.73 -20.28
C GLY A 132 33.82 -62.83 -21.28
N MET A 133 33.66 -61.51 -21.17
CA MET A 133 34.44 -60.53 -21.93
C MET A 133 35.83 -60.38 -21.31
N THR A 134 36.86 -60.31 -22.14
CA THR A 134 38.25 -60.12 -21.71
C THR A 134 38.98 -59.15 -22.64
N GLY A 135 40.08 -58.56 -22.18
CA GLY A 135 40.90 -57.66 -22.99
C GLY A 135 40.12 -56.47 -23.58
N ALA A 136 40.26 -56.27 -24.90
CA ALA A 136 39.62 -55.18 -25.63
C ALA A 136 38.08 -55.22 -25.57
N PHE A 137 37.47 -56.41 -25.61
CA PHE A 137 36.01 -56.56 -25.53
C PHE A 137 35.47 -56.08 -24.18
N LEU A 138 36.12 -56.45 -23.07
CA LEU A 138 35.70 -56.00 -21.75
C LEU A 138 35.82 -54.48 -21.60
N LYS A 139 36.89 -53.90 -22.14
CA LYS A 139 37.07 -52.44 -22.15
C LYS A 139 35.94 -51.76 -22.95
N ALA A 140 35.68 -52.22 -24.18
CA ALA A 140 34.62 -51.67 -25.01
C ALA A 140 33.22 -51.83 -24.38
N SER A 141 32.92 -52.98 -23.77
CA SER A 141 31.67 -53.20 -23.04
C SER A 141 31.48 -52.23 -21.88
N ARG A 142 32.56 -51.94 -21.13
CA ARG A 142 32.54 -50.97 -20.04
C ARG A 142 32.38 -49.54 -20.54
N ASP A 143 33.07 -49.17 -21.62
CA ASP A 143 32.95 -47.85 -22.24
C ASP A 143 31.52 -47.61 -22.75
N ILE A 144 30.91 -48.63 -23.38
CA ILE A 144 29.50 -48.60 -23.80
C ILE A 144 28.57 -48.50 -22.59
N ASN A 145 28.73 -49.35 -21.57
CA ASN A 145 27.93 -49.30 -20.35
C ASN A 145 28.05 -47.95 -19.63
N GLY A 146 29.24 -47.37 -19.57
CA GLY A 146 29.48 -46.03 -19.04
C GLY A 146 28.78 -44.94 -19.85
N SER A 147 28.81 -45.05 -21.18
CA SER A 147 28.07 -44.15 -22.08
C SER A 147 26.56 -44.24 -21.86
N ILE A 148 26.02 -45.46 -21.75
CA ILE A 148 24.59 -45.70 -21.44
C ILE A 148 24.22 -45.06 -20.09
N HIS A 149 25.07 -45.20 -19.07
CA HIS A 149 24.84 -44.56 -17.77
C HIS A 149 24.84 -43.03 -17.87
N ASN A 150 25.82 -42.43 -18.55
CA ASN A 150 25.88 -40.98 -18.74
C ASN A 150 24.65 -40.46 -19.49
N LEU A 151 24.21 -41.16 -20.54
CA LEU A 151 22.98 -40.82 -21.25
C LEU A 151 21.72 -40.94 -20.36
N SER A 152 21.67 -41.93 -19.47
CA SER A 152 20.57 -42.08 -18.51
C SER A 152 20.49 -40.92 -17.50
N GLU A 153 21.64 -40.48 -16.98
CA GLU A 153 21.74 -39.36 -16.05
C GLU A 153 21.40 -38.03 -16.75
N MET A 154 21.86 -37.87 -18.00
CA MET A 154 21.53 -36.71 -18.83
C MET A 154 20.03 -36.63 -19.11
N GLN A 155 19.36 -37.73 -19.47
CA GLN A 155 17.90 -37.75 -19.66
C GLN A 155 17.15 -37.41 -18.38
N ARG A 156 17.55 -37.97 -17.24
CA ARG A 156 16.94 -37.66 -15.95
C ARG A 156 17.07 -36.18 -15.60
N SER A 157 18.27 -35.62 -15.75
CA SER A 157 18.55 -34.20 -15.51
C SER A 157 17.76 -33.31 -16.47
N SER A 158 17.61 -33.72 -17.73
CA SER A 158 16.80 -33.03 -18.73
C SER A 158 15.32 -32.94 -18.34
N ILE A 159 14.73 -34.05 -17.86
CA ILE A 159 13.33 -34.08 -17.39
C ILE A 159 13.15 -33.20 -16.15
N GLU A 160 14.09 -33.25 -15.20
CA GLU A 160 14.05 -32.41 -14.00
C GLU A 160 14.16 -30.92 -14.35
N LEU A 161 15.08 -30.57 -15.26
CA LEU A 161 15.23 -29.20 -15.76
C LEU A 161 13.95 -28.73 -16.45
N GLN A 162 13.34 -29.55 -17.29
CA GLN A 162 12.07 -29.23 -17.96
C GLN A 162 10.97 -28.90 -16.93
N GLY A 163 10.84 -29.72 -15.88
CA GLY A 163 9.87 -29.47 -14.80
C GLY A 163 10.12 -28.15 -14.08
N LYS A 164 11.37 -27.89 -13.69
CA LYS A 164 11.77 -26.65 -13.01
C LYS A 164 11.54 -25.41 -13.87
N VAL A 165 11.91 -25.45 -15.15
CA VAL A 165 11.69 -24.30 -16.04
C VAL A 165 10.21 -24.06 -16.28
N HIS A 166 9.41 -25.12 -16.46
CA HIS A 166 7.96 -24.96 -16.58
C HIS A 166 7.32 -24.30 -15.36
N GLU A 167 7.76 -24.68 -14.16
CA GLU A 167 7.33 -24.05 -12.91
C GLU A 167 7.72 -22.56 -12.85
N VAL A 168 8.97 -22.24 -13.17
CA VAL A 168 9.47 -20.84 -13.16
C VAL A 168 8.70 -19.99 -14.18
N VAL A 169 8.52 -20.48 -15.40
CA VAL A 169 7.72 -19.81 -16.45
C VAL A 169 6.30 -19.55 -15.95
N GLY A 170 5.63 -20.57 -15.39
CA GLY A 170 4.28 -20.45 -14.86
C GLY A 170 4.18 -19.38 -13.76
N ARG A 171 5.14 -19.38 -12.82
CA ARG A 171 5.21 -18.37 -11.75
C ARG A 171 5.46 -16.96 -12.28
N VAL A 172 6.28 -16.79 -13.31
CA VAL A 172 6.53 -15.46 -13.91
C VAL A 172 5.26 -14.93 -14.56
N VAL A 173 4.54 -15.76 -15.34
CA VAL A 173 3.27 -15.37 -15.96
C VAL A 173 2.21 -15.02 -14.90
N GLU A 174 2.07 -15.84 -13.85
CA GLU A 174 1.14 -15.57 -12.75
C GLU A 174 1.48 -14.27 -12.00
N ASN A 175 2.76 -14.03 -11.73
CA ASN A 175 3.23 -12.80 -11.09
C ASN A 175 2.98 -11.58 -11.99
N SER A 176 3.27 -11.66 -13.29
CA SER A 176 3.03 -10.56 -14.24
C SER A 176 1.54 -10.21 -14.31
N ASN A 177 0.66 -11.21 -14.38
CA ASN A 177 -0.79 -10.98 -14.34
C ASN A 177 -1.24 -10.33 -13.03
N SER A 178 -0.69 -10.77 -11.90
CA SER A 178 -0.98 -10.18 -10.58
C SER A 178 -0.51 -8.71 -10.51
N ILE A 179 0.65 -8.40 -11.09
CA ILE A 179 1.18 -7.03 -11.17
C ILE A 179 0.25 -6.13 -12.01
N VAL A 180 -0.20 -6.62 -13.18
CA VAL A 180 -1.16 -5.89 -14.02
C VAL A 180 -2.44 -5.60 -13.26
N GLN A 181 -3.00 -6.60 -12.58
CA GLN A 181 -4.24 -6.43 -11.80
C GLN A 181 -4.10 -5.41 -10.66
N GLU A 182 -2.98 -5.43 -9.92
CA GLU A 182 -2.75 -4.45 -8.86
C GLU A 182 -2.55 -3.03 -9.44
N ALA A 183 -1.88 -2.91 -10.58
CA ALA A 183 -1.70 -1.62 -11.26
C ALA A 183 -3.03 -1.05 -11.80
N GLU A 184 -3.92 -1.88 -12.34
CA GLU A 184 -5.29 -1.47 -12.70
C GLU A 184 -6.10 -1.04 -11.47
N SER A 185 -6.00 -1.78 -10.36
CA SER A 185 -6.62 -1.39 -9.09
C SER A 185 -6.09 -0.06 -8.59
N MET A 186 -4.79 0.18 -8.72
CA MET A 186 -4.15 1.46 -8.41
C MET A 186 -4.73 2.59 -9.26
N GLY A 187 -4.91 2.38 -10.57
CA GLY A 187 -5.58 3.33 -11.46
C GLY A 187 -6.96 3.75 -10.95
N GLY A 188 -7.81 2.78 -10.60
CA GLY A 188 -9.14 3.06 -10.04
C GLY A 188 -9.12 3.79 -8.69
N LYS A 189 -8.14 3.49 -7.81
CA LYS A 189 -7.94 4.22 -6.55
C LYS A 189 -7.52 5.68 -6.81
N ILE A 190 -6.65 5.90 -7.80
CA ILE A 190 -6.21 7.23 -8.20
C ILE A 190 -7.36 8.05 -8.79
N ASP A 191 -8.19 7.47 -9.64
CA ASP A 191 -9.37 8.15 -10.20
C ASP A 191 -10.32 8.63 -9.08
N LYS A 192 -10.58 7.76 -8.09
CA LYS A 192 -11.38 8.12 -6.92
C LYS A 192 -10.72 9.20 -6.05
N SER A 193 -9.40 9.17 -5.91
CA SER A 193 -8.65 10.22 -5.22
C SER A 193 -8.75 11.55 -5.96
N SER A 194 -8.67 11.53 -7.29
CA SER A 194 -8.80 12.71 -8.15
C SER A 194 -10.20 13.33 -8.03
N SER A 195 -11.26 12.51 -8.11
CA SER A 195 -12.63 13.00 -7.92
C SER A 195 -12.85 13.60 -6.53
N GLY A 196 -12.34 12.94 -5.48
CA GLY A 196 -12.42 13.48 -4.11
C GLY A 196 -11.63 14.78 -3.95
N THR A 197 -10.51 14.93 -4.66
CA THR A 197 -9.70 16.16 -4.63
C THR A 197 -10.45 17.34 -5.26
N ILE A 198 -11.24 17.09 -6.32
CA ILE A 198 -12.11 18.11 -6.93
C ILE A 198 -13.21 18.56 -5.95
N GLU A 199 -13.89 17.62 -5.28
CA GLU A 199 -14.93 17.95 -4.29
C GLU A 199 -14.38 18.80 -3.13
N VAL A 200 -13.17 18.48 -2.65
CA VAL A 200 -12.49 19.25 -1.61
C VAL A 200 -12.09 20.63 -2.13
N ALA A 201 -11.71 20.76 -3.41
CA ALA A 201 -11.35 22.04 -4.02
C ALA A 201 -12.56 22.98 -4.11
N ASP A 202 -13.70 22.44 -4.55
CA ASP A 202 -14.97 23.18 -4.59
C ASP A 202 -15.38 23.63 -3.18
N SER A 203 -15.30 22.74 -2.20
CA SER A 203 -15.59 23.06 -0.79
C SER A 203 -14.68 24.16 -0.23
N ALA A 204 -13.39 24.12 -0.56
CA ALA A 204 -12.43 25.15 -0.16
C ALA A 204 -12.74 26.50 -0.84
N PHE A 205 -13.15 26.49 -2.10
CA PHE A 205 -13.56 27.67 -2.84
C PHE A 205 -14.83 28.30 -2.26
N GLU A 206 -15.85 27.51 -1.95
CA GLU A 206 -17.07 27.97 -1.27
C GLU A 206 -16.77 28.55 0.13
N THR A 207 -15.85 27.92 0.86
CA THR A 207 -15.39 28.41 2.16
C THR A 207 -14.70 29.78 2.01
N SER A 208 -13.86 29.97 1.01
CA SER A 208 -13.19 31.25 0.73
C SER A 208 -14.20 32.38 0.41
N GLN A 209 -15.26 32.08 -0.35
CA GLN A 209 -16.33 33.05 -0.61
C GLN A 209 -17.07 33.41 0.68
N SER A 210 -17.41 32.41 1.49
CA SER A 210 -18.10 32.61 2.78
C SER A 210 -17.27 33.47 3.73
N ILE A 211 -15.96 33.25 3.79
CA ILE A 211 -15.01 34.06 4.58
C ILE A 211 -15.01 35.53 4.13
N THR A 212 -15.09 35.79 2.83
CA THR A 212 -15.17 37.16 2.29
C THR A 212 -16.45 37.87 2.76
N LEU A 213 -17.58 37.16 2.79
CA LEU A 213 -18.85 37.69 3.31
C LEU A 213 -18.77 37.97 4.82
N VAL A 214 -18.18 37.05 5.59
CA VAL A 214 -17.99 37.24 7.03
C VAL A 214 -17.04 38.40 7.32
N ALA A 215 -15.98 38.57 6.53
CA ALA A 215 -15.07 39.71 6.65
C ALA A 215 -15.80 41.04 6.45
N ALA A 216 -16.61 41.17 5.38
CA ALA A 216 -17.42 42.36 5.14
C ALA A 216 -18.41 42.64 6.28
N ALA A 217 -19.09 41.61 6.79
CA ALA A 217 -19.99 41.75 7.93
C ALA A 217 -19.24 42.18 9.21
N THR A 218 -18.01 41.72 9.40
CA THR A 218 -17.16 42.10 10.55
C THR A 218 -16.69 43.55 10.46
N GLU A 219 -16.38 44.03 9.26
CA GLU A 219 -16.08 45.45 9.01
C GLU A 219 -17.30 46.34 9.30
N GLU A 220 -18.49 45.93 8.86
CA GLU A 220 -19.74 46.64 9.15
C GLU A 220 -20.05 46.66 10.66
N LEU A 221 -19.86 45.54 11.36
CA LEU A 221 -19.99 45.47 12.81
C LEU A 221 -19.00 46.38 13.53
N THR A 222 -17.75 46.45 13.05
CA THR A 222 -16.73 47.34 13.63
C THR A 222 -17.14 48.81 13.50
N SER A 223 -17.67 49.19 12.34
CA SER A 223 -18.22 50.53 12.11
C SER A 223 -19.42 50.82 13.03
N SER A 224 -20.34 49.86 13.17
CA SER A 224 -21.51 49.96 14.04
C SER A 224 -21.13 50.13 15.52
N VAL A 225 -20.17 49.34 16.01
CA VAL A 225 -19.62 49.46 17.37
C VAL A 225 -19.02 50.85 17.62
N ALA A 226 -18.25 51.38 16.66
CA ALA A 226 -17.67 52.71 16.77
C ALA A 226 -18.75 53.81 16.83
N GLU A 227 -19.80 53.69 16.02
CA GLU A 227 -20.92 54.64 16.03
C GLU A 227 -21.73 54.55 17.32
N ILE A 228 -22.03 53.34 17.82
CA ILE A 228 -22.73 53.16 19.10
C ILE A 228 -21.90 53.77 20.24
N THR A 229 -20.58 53.56 20.26
CA THR A 229 -19.67 54.16 21.26
C THR A 229 -19.78 55.69 21.25
N ARG A 230 -19.81 56.30 20.06
CA ARG A 230 -19.98 57.75 19.89
C ARG A 230 -21.34 58.22 20.41
N GLN A 231 -22.41 57.50 20.09
CA GLN A 231 -23.78 57.81 20.54
C GLN A 231 -23.94 57.70 22.06
N VAL A 232 -23.35 56.68 22.68
CA VAL A 232 -23.36 56.50 24.13
C VAL A 232 -22.60 57.62 24.84
N SER A 233 -21.44 58.01 24.30
CA SER A 233 -20.67 59.15 24.82
C SER A 233 -21.48 60.45 24.75
N TYR A 234 -22.17 60.68 23.63
CA TYR A 234 -23.06 61.83 23.45
C TYR A 234 -24.25 61.82 24.41
N ALA A 235 -24.86 60.66 24.65
CA ALA A 235 -25.96 60.51 25.61
C ALA A 235 -25.51 60.80 27.05
N SER A 236 -24.31 60.35 27.43
CA SER A 236 -23.73 60.65 28.75
C SER A 236 -23.48 62.15 28.95
N GLU A 237 -22.90 62.83 27.95
CA GLU A 237 -22.67 64.29 28.00
C GLU A 237 -23.99 65.08 28.06
N THR A 238 -25.00 64.65 27.30
CA THR A 238 -26.34 65.25 27.32
C THR A 238 -27.00 65.07 28.68
N SER A 239 -26.86 63.89 29.29
CA SER A 239 -27.39 63.59 30.62
C SER A 239 -26.72 64.45 31.70
N LYS A 240 -25.40 64.66 31.58
CA LYS A 240 -24.66 65.56 32.47
C LYS A 240 -25.16 67.00 32.37
N THR A 241 -25.30 67.52 31.14
CA THR A 241 -25.86 68.86 30.89
C THR A 241 -27.28 68.99 31.45
N ALA A 242 -28.10 67.96 31.31
CA ALA A 242 -29.45 67.95 31.86
C ALA A 242 -29.45 67.99 33.41
N MET A 243 -28.50 67.31 34.06
CA MET A 243 -28.34 67.36 35.51
C MET A 243 -27.98 68.76 36.00
N ASP A 244 -27.02 69.42 35.34
CA ASP A 244 -26.61 70.80 35.66
C ASP A 244 -27.82 71.77 35.56
N ASN A 245 -28.67 71.60 34.55
CA ASN A 245 -29.89 72.39 34.41
C ASN A 245 -30.90 72.14 35.54
N VAL A 246 -31.07 70.88 35.97
CA VAL A 246 -31.96 70.53 37.09
C VAL A 246 -31.45 71.12 38.40
N GLU A 247 -30.14 71.09 38.64
CA GLU A 247 -29.53 71.74 39.81
C GLU A 247 -29.78 73.25 39.82
N SER A 248 -29.63 73.93 38.66
CA SER A 248 -29.94 75.35 38.53
C SER A 248 -31.41 75.66 38.82
N ILE A 249 -32.33 74.87 38.25
CA ILE A 249 -33.78 75.01 38.49
C ILE A 249 -34.09 74.84 39.99
N GLN A 250 -33.46 73.87 40.65
CA GLN A 250 -33.68 73.63 42.07
C GLN A 250 -33.17 74.77 42.95
N SER A 251 -32.05 75.39 42.57
CA SER A 251 -31.56 76.62 43.20
C SER A 251 -32.55 77.79 43.04
N ASP A 252 -33.04 78.03 41.82
CA ASP A 252 -33.97 79.13 41.53
C ASP A 252 -35.30 78.99 42.28
N ILE A 253 -35.82 77.77 42.36
CA ILE A 253 -37.05 77.43 43.09
C ILE A 253 -36.87 77.60 44.60
N THR A 254 -35.69 77.27 45.13
CA THR A 254 -35.38 77.48 46.55
C THR A 254 -35.38 78.97 46.88
N MET A 255 -34.74 79.79 46.04
CA MET A 255 -34.78 81.26 46.19
C MET A 255 -36.22 81.80 46.10
N LEU A 256 -37.04 81.29 45.18
CA LEU A 256 -38.44 81.70 45.06
C LEU A 256 -39.28 81.33 46.30
N SER A 257 -39.04 80.14 46.86
CA SER A 257 -39.72 79.69 48.09
C SER A 257 -39.37 80.58 49.29
N ASP A 258 -38.08 80.91 49.44
CA ASP A 258 -37.59 81.82 50.48
C ASP A 258 -38.20 83.22 50.32
N GLU A 259 -38.27 83.76 49.10
CA GLU A 259 -38.87 85.07 48.84
C GLU A 259 -40.38 85.07 49.09
N ALA A 260 -41.10 84.02 48.69
CA ALA A 260 -42.52 83.87 48.98
C ALA A 260 -42.79 83.81 50.49
N LYS A 261 -41.91 83.17 51.25
CA LYS A 261 -41.97 83.15 52.73
C LYS A 261 -41.77 84.55 53.31
N ASN A 262 -40.76 85.29 52.85
CA ASN A 262 -40.52 86.68 53.28
C ASN A 262 -41.74 87.57 53.00
N ILE A 263 -42.36 87.44 51.82
CA ILE A 263 -43.58 88.18 51.48
C ILE A 263 -44.72 87.78 52.42
N GLY A 264 -44.88 86.50 52.73
CA GLY A 264 -45.86 86.00 53.71
C GLY A 264 -45.71 86.65 55.09
N GLU A 265 -44.48 86.79 55.59
CA GLU A 265 -44.18 87.48 56.85
C GLU A 265 -44.56 88.97 56.81
N VAL A 266 -44.31 89.65 55.69
CA VAL A 266 -44.71 91.06 55.49
C VAL A 266 -46.23 91.21 55.44
N ILE A 267 -46.94 90.31 54.73
CA ILE A 267 -48.40 90.35 54.64
C ILE A 267 -49.05 90.11 56.01
N GLN A 268 -48.50 89.22 56.82
CA GLN A 268 -48.96 89.02 58.20
C GLN A 268 -48.82 90.30 59.03
N LEU A 269 -47.68 90.99 58.93
CA LEU A 269 -47.47 92.28 59.61
C LEU A 269 -48.48 93.35 59.15
N ILE A 270 -48.78 93.43 57.85
CA ILE A 270 -49.78 94.39 57.33
C ILE A 270 -51.18 94.04 57.85
N SER A 271 -51.54 92.76 57.88
CA SER A 271 -52.82 92.30 58.44
C SER A 271 -52.96 92.69 59.92
N ASP A 272 -51.90 92.51 60.71
CA ASP A 272 -51.85 92.93 62.11
C ASP A 272 -52.00 94.46 62.28
N ILE A 273 -51.37 95.25 61.39
CA ILE A 273 -51.50 96.71 61.38
C ILE A 273 -52.92 97.13 61.00
N ALA A 274 -53.53 96.50 60.00
CA ALA A 274 -54.91 96.77 59.59
C ALA A 274 -55.90 96.45 60.72
N ALA A 275 -55.73 95.31 61.40
CA ALA A 275 -56.53 94.94 62.57
C ALA A 275 -56.41 95.95 63.72
N LYS A 276 -55.18 96.39 64.03
CA LYS A 276 -54.94 97.47 65.02
C LYS A 276 -55.57 98.80 64.61
N THR A 277 -55.47 99.14 63.32
CA THR A 277 -56.04 100.38 62.76
C THR A 277 -57.57 100.35 62.83
N ASN A 278 -58.19 99.21 62.54
CA ASN A 278 -59.63 99.00 62.68
C ASN A 278 -60.08 99.18 64.14
N LEU A 279 -59.35 98.61 65.09
CA LEU A 279 -59.60 98.79 66.53
C LEU A 279 -59.47 100.25 66.97
N LEU A 280 -58.43 100.96 66.50
CA LEU A 280 -58.24 102.39 66.77
C LEU A 280 -59.37 103.23 66.18
N ALA A 281 -59.76 102.95 64.94
CA ALA A 281 -60.86 103.62 64.26
C ALA A 281 -62.20 103.39 64.97
N LEU A 282 -62.46 102.16 65.43
CA LEU A 282 -63.63 101.82 66.22
C LEU A 282 -63.68 102.62 67.53
N ASN A 283 -62.56 102.68 68.26
CA ASN A 283 -62.45 103.49 69.48
C ASN A 283 -62.71 104.97 69.20
N ALA A 284 -62.20 105.50 68.07
CA ALA A 284 -62.45 106.87 67.64
C ALA A 284 -63.93 107.11 67.27
N THR A 285 -64.61 106.16 66.62
CA THR A 285 -66.05 106.24 66.33
C THR A 285 -66.88 106.28 67.62
N VAL A 286 -66.50 105.48 68.64
CA VAL A 286 -67.16 105.49 69.96
C VAL A 286 -67.00 106.86 70.62
N GLU A 287 -65.78 107.39 70.67
CA GLU A 287 -65.52 108.68 71.32
C GLU A 287 -66.14 109.87 70.54
N ALA A 288 -66.17 109.81 69.21
CA ALA A 288 -66.86 110.78 68.38
C ALA A 288 -68.39 110.76 68.60
N SER A 289 -68.98 109.58 68.82
CA SER A 289 -70.40 109.43 69.17
C SER A 289 -70.69 110.02 70.55
N ARG A 290 -69.75 109.88 71.48
CA ARG A 290 -69.83 110.41 72.85
C ARG A 290 -69.74 111.94 72.90
N ALA A 291 -69.04 112.56 71.95
CA ALA A 291 -68.93 114.02 71.82
C ALA A 291 -70.17 114.71 71.19
N GLY A 292 -71.20 113.95 70.78
CA GLY A 292 -72.47 114.50 70.28
C GLY A 292 -72.33 115.30 68.97
N GLU A 293 -73.00 116.45 68.85
CA GLU A 293 -72.97 117.31 67.64
C GLU A 293 -71.54 117.77 67.27
N ALA A 294 -70.67 118.01 68.25
CA ALA A 294 -69.28 118.44 68.02
C ALA A 294 -68.40 117.34 67.42
N GLY A 295 -68.79 116.06 67.57
CA GLY A 295 -68.04 114.90 67.11
C GLY A 295 -68.39 114.41 65.71
N LYS A 296 -69.43 114.96 65.05
CA LYS A 296 -69.93 114.46 63.75
C LYS A 296 -68.85 114.38 62.66
N GLY A 297 -67.99 115.38 62.54
CA GLY A 297 -66.88 115.37 61.57
C GLY A 297 -65.85 114.28 61.86
N PHE A 298 -65.51 114.08 63.14
CA PHE A 298 -64.61 113.00 63.58
C PHE A 298 -65.23 111.62 63.39
N ALA A 299 -66.55 111.48 63.57
CA ALA A 299 -67.26 110.22 63.36
C ALA A 299 -67.18 109.76 61.90
N VAL A 300 -67.31 110.70 60.93
CA VAL A 300 -67.17 110.40 59.50
C VAL A 300 -65.75 109.95 59.16
N VAL A 301 -64.73 110.65 59.65
CA VAL A 301 -63.32 110.26 59.43
C VAL A 301 -63.02 108.90 60.06
N ALA A 302 -63.47 108.66 61.30
CA ALA A 302 -63.26 107.39 61.97
C ALA A 302 -63.95 106.22 61.23
N ALA A 303 -65.16 106.43 60.70
CA ALA A 303 -65.86 105.44 59.89
C ALA A 303 -65.11 105.15 58.55
N GLU A 304 -64.54 106.17 57.92
CA GLU A 304 -63.75 106.02 56.70
C GLU A 304 -62.45 105.25 56.95
N VAL A 305 -61.72 105.58 58.04
CA VAL A 305 -60.51 104.85 58.46
C VAL A 305 -60.85 103.39 58.77
N LYS A 306 -61.99 103.14 59.43
CA LYS A 306 -62.48 101.79 59.71
C LYS A 306 -62.71 100.99 58.41
N ASN A 307 -63.38 101.61 57.44
CA ASN A 307 -63.66 100.99 56.13
C ASN A 307 -62.36 100.69 55.37
N LEU A 308 -61.41 101.63 55.33
CA LEU A 308 -60.08 101.43 54.75
C LEU A 308 -59.31 100.29 55.43
N ALA A 309 -59.38 100.18 56.76
CA ALA A 309 -58.76 99.09 57.50
C ALA A 309 -59.39 97.73 57.17
N ASP A 310 -60.72 97.64 57.10
CA ASP A 310 -61.43 96.42 56.68
C ASP A 310 -61.10 96.03 55.23
N GLN A 311 -61.01 97.01 54.31
CA GLN A 311 -60.57 96.78 52.93
C GLN A 311 -59.14 96.29 52.85
N THR A 312 -58.24 96.87 53.66
CA THR A 312 -56.84 96.45 53.75
C THR A 312 -56.73 95.01 54.24
N SER A 313 -57.47 94.65 55.30
CA SER A 313 -57.48 93.29 55.84
C SER A 313 -57.96 92.27 54.80
N LYS A 314 -59.05 92.58 54.09
CA LYS A 314 -59.55 91.71 52.99
C LYS A 314 -58.56 91.60 51.83
N ALA A 315 -57.83 92.67 51.53
CA ALA A 315 -56.80 92.65 50.50
C ALA A 315 -55.60 91.80 50.92
N THR A 316 -55.15 91.91 52.18
CA THR A 316 -54.07 91.08 52.71
C THR A 316 -54.45 89.61 52.77
N ASP A 317 -55.69 89.26 53.12
CA ASP A 317 -56.16 87.86 53.12
C ASP A 317 -56.07 87.23 51.72
N LYS A 318 -56.49 87.98 50.69
CA LYS A 318 -56.37 87.55 49.28
C LYS A 318 -54.92 87.39 48.84
N ILE A 319 -54.02 88.28 49.26
CA ILE A 319 -52.60 88.16 48.93
C ILE A 319 -51.99 86.96 49.67
N ALA A 320 -52.35 86.72 50.94
CA ALA A 320 -51.90 85.56 51.69
C ALA A 320 -52.32 84.24 51.01
N GLU A 321 -53.55 84.15 50.51
CA GLU A 321 -54.02 83.02 49.70
C GLU A 321 -53.17 82.84 48.43
N GLN A 322 -52.84 83.93 47.72
CA GLN A 322 -51.98 83.87 46.53
C GLN A 322 -50.56 83.42 46.87
N ILE A 323 -49.99 83.86 47.98
CA ILE A 323 -48.66 83.43 48.43
C ILE A 323 -48.67 81.94 48.81
N GLY A 324 -49.73 81.46 49.49
CA GLY A 324 -49.91 80.04 49.78
C GLY A 324 -49.94 79.19 48.51
N ASN A 325 -50.68 79.62 47.50
CA ASN A 325 -50.73 78.95 46.19
C ASN A 325 -49.36 78.94 45.48
N ILE A 326 -48.58 80.03 45.60
CA ILE A 326 -47.22 80.09 45.06
C ILE A 326 -46.31 79.09 45.78
N GLN A 327 -46.36 79.03 47.12
CA GLN A 327 -45.56 78.08 47.90
C GLN A 327 -45.90 76.63 47.53
N GLU A 328 -47.18 76.27 47.46
CA GLU A 328 -47.62 74.93 47.08
C GLU A 328 -47.18 74.57 45.64
N ALA A 329 -47.30 75.50 44.70
CA ALA A 329 -46.81 75.30 43.35
C ALA A 329 -45.29 75.09 43.32
N THR A 330 -44.54 75.85 44.11
CA THR A 330 -43.08 75.78 44.21
C THR A 330 -42.63 74.43 44.76
N ASP A 331 -43.26 73.95 45.84
CA ASP A 331 -43.03 72.61 46.40
C ASP A 331 -43.33 71.49 45.39
N GLY A 332 -44.41 71.65 44.62
CA GLY A 332 -44.76 70.74 43.53
C GLY A 332 -43.67 70.63 42.46
N VAL A 333 -43.00 71.74 42.13
CA VAL A 333 -41.87 71.74 41.17
C VAL A 333 -40.61 71.13 41.78
N VAL A 334 -40.34 71.31 43.08
CA VAL A 334 -39.23 70.64 43.77
C VAL A 334 -39.36 69.11 43.66
N HIS A 335 -40.56 68.57 43.91
CA HIS A 335 -40.81 67.14 43.81
C HIS A 335 -40.58 66.62 42.39
N LYS A 336 -41.13 67.30 41.37
CA LYS A 336 -40.92 66.94 39.97
C LYS A 336 -39.44 67.02 39.55
N SER A 337 -38.70 68.00 40.05
CA SER A 337 -37.27 68.15 39.76
C SER A 337 -36.45 66.98 40.32
N ARG A 338 -36.78 66.49 41.53
CA ARG A 338 -36.16 65.28 42.09
C ARG A 338 -36.43 64.04 41.25
N ASP A 339 -37.66 63.88 40.74
CA ASP A 339 -38.01 62.76 39.86
C ASP A 339 -37.25 62.81 38.52
N ILE A 340 -37.09 64.02 37.95
CA ILE A 340 -36.27 64.23 36.74
C ILE A 340 -34.81 63.89 37.03
N SER A 341 -34.24 64.37 38.14
CA SER A 341 -32.86 64.06 38.54
C SER A 341 -32.64 62.55 38.67
N ARG A 342 -33.55 61.82 39.34
CA ARG A 342 -33.49 60.35 39.42
C ARG A 342 -33.51 59.69 38.04
N THR A 343 -34.38 60.13 37.15
CA THR A 343 -34.48 59.60 35.77
C THR A 343 -33.18 59.84 34.99
N ILE A 344 -32.56 61.02 35.11
CA ILE A 344 -31.28 61.32 34.46
C ILE A 344 -30.16 60.43 35.04
N HIS A 345 -30.18 60.17 36.35
CA HIS A 345 -29.22 59.26 36.98
C HIS A 345 -29.33 57.84 36.43
N GLU A 346 -30.56 57.32 36.30
CA GLU A 346 -30.84 56.01 35.69
C GLU A 346 -30.36 55.95 34.23
N ILE A 347 -30.57 57.02 33.45
CA ILE A 347 -30.05 57.11 32.07
C ILE A 347 -28.52 57.03 32.04
N ASN A 348 -27.83 57.69 32.96
CA ASN A 348 -26.37 57.66 33.01
C ASN A 348 -25.82 56.27 33.39
N GLU A 349 -26.46 55.57 34.34
CA GLU A 349 -26.12 54.18 34.69
C GLU A 349 -26.32 53.24 33.50
N VAL A 350 -27.45 53.34 32.79
CA VAL A 350 -27.71 52.55 31.58
C VAL A 350 -26.68 52.86 30.49
N SER A 351 -26.34 54.13 30.29
CA SER A 351 -25.32 54.53 29.30
C SER A 351 -23.95 53.92 29.62
N ALA A 352 -23.55 53.91 30.90
CA ALA A 352 -22.31 53.28 31.34
C ALA A 352 -22.32 51.76 31.11
N ALA A 353 -23.44 51.09 31.38
CA ALA A 353 -23.59 49.66 31.13
C ALA A 353 -23.52 49.33 29.62
N ILE A 354 -24.15 50.15 28.78
CA ILE A 354 -24.06 50.00 27.32
C ILE A 354 -22.61 50.21 26.85
N ALA A 355 -21.91 51.23 27.36
CA ALA A 355 -20.51 51.48 27.00
C ALA A 355 -19.63 50.25 27.27
N ALA A 356 -19.74 49.65 28.46
CA ALA A 356 -19.00 48.44 28.82
C ALA A 356 -19.33 47.25 27.90
N ALA A 357 -20.62 47.04 27.58
CA ALA A 357 -21.04 45.98 26.67
C ALA A 357 -20.53 46.20 25.23
N VAL A 358 -20.46 47.45 24.78
CA VAL A 358 -19.98 47.82 23.44
C VAL A 358 -18.46 47.66 23.34
N GLU A 359 -17.71 47.96 24.40
CA GLU A 359 -16.27 47.66 24.46
C GLU A 359 -16.00 46.15 24.35
N GLU A 360 -16.77 45.32 25.06
CA GLU A 360 -16.68 43.86 24.97
C GLU A 360 -17.03 43.35 23.55
N GLN A 361 -18.09 43.89 22.94
CA GLN A 361 -18.45 43.59 21.55
C GLN A 361 -17.36 44.01 20.57
N GLY A 362 -16.69 45.14 20.79
CA GLY A 362 -15.56 45.59 19.99
C GLY A 362 -14.38 44.61 20.03
N ALA A 363 -14.03 44.15 21.24
CA ALA A 363 -12.99 43.12 21.41
C ALA A 363 -13.36 41.81 20.71
N ALA A 364 -14.59 41.33 20.89
CA ALA A 364 -15.07 40.10 20.24
C ALA A 364 -15.08 40.22 18.70
N THR A 365 -15.45 41.38 18.16
CA THR A 365 -15.46 41.64 16.72
C THR A 365 -14.03 41.65 16.15
N SER A 366 -13.07 42.23 16.87
CA SER A 366 -11.65 42.20 16.49
C SER A 366 -11.07 40.79 16.50
N ASP A 367 -11.43 39.98 17.49
CA ASP A 367 -11.06 38.56 17.57
C ASP A 367 -11.64 37.75 16.39
N ILE A 368 -12.89 38.01 16.02
CA ILE A 368 -13.53 37.40 14.85
C ILE A 368 -12.76 37.77 13.58
N SER A 369 -12.43 39.04 13.37
CA SER A 369 -11.66 39.50 12.21
C SER A 369 -10.32 38.75 12.08
N THR A 370 -9.60 38.58 13.19
CA THR A 370 -8.33 37.83 13.23
C THR A 370 -8.53 36.37 12.86
N LYS A 371 -9.57 35.71 13.39
CA LYS A 371 -9.90 34.32 13.07
C LYS A 371 -10.31 34.14 11.61
N VAL A 372 -11.09 35.07 11.05
CA VAL A 372 -11.50 35.07 9.65
C VAL A 372 -10.28 35.14 8.73
N SER A 373 -9.31 36.00 9.03
CA SER A 373 -8.04 36.06 8.29
C SER A 373 -7.25 34.75 8.37
N HIS A 374 -7.21 34.12 9.56
CA HIS A 374 -6.56 32.81 9.71
C HIS A 374 -7.24 31.71 8.89
N VAL A 375 -8.58 31.65 8.88
CA VAL A 375 -9.32 30.66 8.10
C VAL A 375 -9.14 30.90 6.59
N ALA A 376 -8.99 32.17 6.17
CA ALA A 376 -8.70 32.51 4.78
C ALA A 376 -7.35 31.90 4.33
N ASP A 377 -6.29 32.12 5.12
CA ASP A 377 -4.97 31.55 4.88
C ASP A 377 -4.99 30.01 4.89
N GLN A 378 -5.76 29.40 5.79
CA GLN A 378 -5.95 27.95 5.81
C GLN A 378 -6.66 27.43 4.54
N SER A 379 -7.69 28.14 4.05
CA SER A 379 -8.38 27.79 2.81
C SER A 379 -7.43 27.82 1.61
N THR A 380 -6.57 28.84 1.52
CA THR A 380 -5.53 28.92 0.47
C THR A 380 -4.56 27.75 0.56
N LYS A 381 -4.07 27.42 1.76
CA LYS A 381 -3.17 26.26 1.96
C LYS A 381 -3.82 24.93 1.59
N VAL A 382 -5.13 24.78 1.79
CA VAL A 382 -5.87 23.60 1.33
C VAL A 382 -5.89 23.54 -0.19
N SER A 383 -6.16 24.65 -0.89
CA SER A 383 -6.09 24.72 -2.35
C SER A 383 -4.70 24.36 -2.91
N ASP A 384 -3.62 24.80 -2.27
CA ASP A 384 -2.26 24.44 -2.68
C ASP A 384 -2.01 22.93 -2.54
N ARG A 385 -2.40 22.34 -1.39
CA ARG A 385 -2.26 20.90 -1.14
C ARG A 385 -3.06 20.03 -2.11
N ILE A 386 -4.21 20.51 -2.56
CA ILE A 386 -5.01 19.86 -3.60
C ILE A 386 -4.23 19.81 -4.91
N GLY A 387 -3.53 20.89 -5.27
CA GLY A 387 -2.60 20.91 -6.40
C GLY A 387 -1.49 19.86 -6.28
N ASP A 388 -0.86 19.76 -5.11
CA ASP A 388 0.17 18.75 -4.83
C ASP A 388 -0.37 17.31 -4.95
N ILE A 389 -1.56 17.05 -4.40
CA ILE A 389 -2.22 15.74 -4.48
C ILE A 389 -2.58 15.39 -5.94
N ALA A 390 -3.07 16.36 -6.71
CA ALA A 390 -3.36 16.16 -8.12
C ALA A 390 -2.10 15.79 -8.91
N GLN A 391 -0.98 16.47 -8.64
CA GLN A 391 0.31 16.16 -9.26
C GLN A 391 0.82 14.77 -8.86
N ALA A 392 0.77 14.43 -7.57
CA ALA A 392 1.19 13.12 -7.07
C ALA A 392 0.32 11.97 -7.63
N SER A 393 -0.98 12.22 -7.78
CA SER A 393 -1.95 11.30 -8.39
C SER A 393 -1.61 11.05 -9.86
N ALA A 394 -1.34 12.11 -10.63
CA ALA A 394 -0.91 12.00 -12.02
C ALA A 394 0.40 11.22 -12.17
N GLY A 395 1.39 11.47 -11.31
CA GLY A 395 2.65 10.72 -11.28
C GLY A 395 2.45 9.24 -10.97
N SER A 396 1.58 8.92 -10.00
CA SER A 396 1.23 7.55 -9.65
C SER A 396 0.50 6.82 -10.78
N TYR A 397 -0.35 7.53 -11.53
CA TYR A 397 -1.07 6.98 -12.67
C TYR A 397 -0.12 6.62 -13.82
N ALA A 398 0.82 7.52 -14.13
CA ALA A 398 1.88 7.25 -15.10
C ALA A 398 2.75 6.06 -14.67
N GLY A 399 3.07 5.96 -13.38
CA GLY A 399 3.79 4.81 -12.82
C GLY A 399 3.03 3.49 -12.97
N ALA A 400 1.72 3.49 -12.70
CA ALA A 400 0.88 2.30 -12.89
C ALA A 400 0.86 1.85 -14.36
N ILE A 401 0.72 2.78 -15.31
CA ILE A 401 0.79 2.47 -16.75
C ILE A 401 2.15 1.87 -17.13
N ALA A 402 3.24 2.46 -16.65
CA ALA A 402 4.59 1.96 -16.93
C ALA A 402 4.79 0.52 -16.40
N VAL A 403 4.23 0.21 -15.23
CA VAL A 403 4.26 -1.14 -14.64
C VAL A 403 3.42 -2.12 -15.47
N ILE A 404 2.23 -1.73 -15.94
CA ILE A 404 1.40 -2.57 -16.83
C ILE A 404 2.18 -2.93 -18.09
N TRP A 405 2.84 -1.95 -18.72
CA TRP A 405 3.63 -2.19 -19.92
C TRP A 405 4.82 -3.11 -19.65
N ALA A 406 5.58 -2.86 -18.58
CA ALA A 406 6.72 -3.70 -18.21
C ALA A 406 6.32 -5.13 -17.88
N ALA A 407 5.19 -5.34 -17.21
CA ALA A 407 4.67 -6.67 -16.91
C ALA A 407 4.17 -7.39 -18.17
N GLY A 408 3.50 -6.68 -19.08
CA GLY A 408 3.06 -7.21 -20.38
C GLY A 408 4.23 -7.62 -21.28
N ASP A 409 5.27 -6.78 -21.36
CA ASP A 409 6.49 -7.04 -22.15
C ASP A 409 7.25 -8.29 -21.67
N GLN A 410 7.10 -8.69 -20.40
CA GLN A 410 7.70 -9.92 -19.89
C GLN A 410 6.96 -11.20 -20.26
N ILE A 411 5.67 -11.13 -20.61
CA ILE A 411 4.86 -12.33 -20.89
C ILE A 411 5.31 -12.97 -22.20
N GLU A 412 5.50 -12.17 -23.26
CA GLU A 412 5.82 -12.67 -24.60
C GLU A 412 7.17 -13.43 -24.65
N PRO A 413 8.29 -12.91 -24.13
CA PRO A 413 9.56 -13.65 -24.10
C PRO A 413 9.51 -14.93 -23.26
N VAL A 414 8.68 -14.94 -22.21
CA VAL A 414 8.53 -16.10 -21.31
C VAL A 414 7.71 -17.21 -22.00
N GLU A 415 6.69 -16.84 -22.77
CA GLU A 415 5.93 -17.78 -23.59
C GLU A 415 6.75 -18.32 -24.78
N GLU A 416 7.56 -17.47 -25.40
CA GLU A 416 8.51 -17.87 -26.45
C GLU A 416 9.53 -18.87 -25.89
N LEU A 417 10.17 -18.55 -24.76
CA LEU A 417 11.11 -19.45 -24.09
C LEU A 417 10.48 -20.81 -23.74
N ASN A 418 9.23 -20.81 -23.27
CA ASN A 418 8.50 -22.05 -22.98
C ASN A 418 8.26 -22.89 -24.26
N THR A 419 7.98 -22.22 -25.38
CA THR A 419 7.76 -22.86 -26.68
C THR A 419 9.06 -23.43 -27.25
N ASP A 420 10.14 -22.67 -27.18
CA ASP A 420 11.47 -23.08 -27.60
C ASP A 420 11.98 -24.26 -26.79
N LEU A 421 11.81 -24.24 -25.48
CA LEU A 421 12.20 -25.35 -24.60
C LEU A 421 11.38 -26.60 -24.87
N LYS A 422 10.06 -26.48 -25.08
CA LYS A 422 9.23 -27.63 -25.49
C LYS A 422 9.71 -28.23 -26.81
N THR A 423 10.20 -27.41 -27.73
CA THR A 423 10.74 -27.86 -29.02
C THR A 423 12.10 -28.51 -28.84
N PHE A 424 12.99 -27.90 -28.05
CA PHE A 424 14.30 -28.45 -27.70
C PHE A 424 14.22 -29.82 -27.04
N PHE A 425 13.36 -29.99 -26.03
CA PHE A 425 13.17 -31.27 -25.34
C PHE A 425 12.46 -32.34 -26.19
N LYS A 426 11.76 -31.96 -27.28
CA LYS A 426 11.25 -32.95 -28.26
C LYS A 426 12.36 -33.47 -29.17
N MET A 427 13.43 -32.68 -29.38
CA MET A 427 14.57 -33.05 -30.22
C MET A 427 15.59 -33.93 -29.48
N LEU A 428 15.77 -33.71 -28.17
CA LEU A 428 16.48 -34.63 -27.26
C LEU A 428 15.69 -35.93 -27.11
#